data_AF-A0A3C0BY48-F1
#
_entry.id   AF-A0A3C0BY48-F1
#
_cell.length_a   1.000
_cell.length_b   1.000
_cell.length_c   1.000
_cell.angle_alpha   90.00
_cell.angle_beta   90.00
_cell.angle_gamma   90.00
#
_symmetry.space_group_name_H-M   'P 1'
#
loop_
_entity.id
_entity.type
_entity.pdbx_description
1 polymer ?
#
loop_
_entity_poly.entity_id
_entity_poly.type
_entity_poly.pdbx_seq_one_letter_code
_entity_poly.pdbx_strand_id
1 'polypeptide(L)'
;KSLINALERLTVGGLLPDITFVLDIPAEEGLQRAAERRGGGTPDRFESQELMLHERVRRAFVDIAEEEPDRCIVIDASQPEAMVAEDVWEVVLQRLSP
;
A
#
# COMPACT_ATOMS: atom_id res chain seq x y z
N LYS A 1 -0.20 15.18 14.18
CA LYS A 1 -1.03 13.98 13.92
C LYS A 1 -2.25 13.84 14.86
N SER A 2 -2.37 14.52 16.03
CA SER A 2 -3.40 14.14 17.05
C SER A 2 -4.87 14.30 16.63
N LEU A 3 -5.23 15.32 15.83
CA LEU A 3 -6.64 15.50 15.39
C LEU A 3 -7.10 14.39 14.43
N ILE A 4 -6.24 13.98 13.49
CA ILE A 4 -6.55 12.92 12.53
C ILE A 4 -6.75 11.59 13.25
N ASN A 5 -5.83 11.25 14.16
CA ASN A 5 -5.93 10.02 14.94
C ASN A 5 -7.17 10.01 15.86
N ALA A 6 -7.58 11.18 16.37
CA ALA A 6 -8.80 11.31 17.16
C ALA A 6 -10.06 11.10 16.29
N LEU A 7 -10.09 11.64 15.07
CA LEU A 7 -11.18 11.44 14.13
C LEU A 7 -11.28 9.98 13.71
N GLU A 8 -10.16 9.34 13.36
CA GLU A 8 -10.10 7.92 13.00
C GLU A 8 -10.69 7.02 14.10
N ARG A 9 -10.30 7.24 15.37
CA ARG A 9 -10.85 6.52 16.51
C ARG A 9 -12.35 6.74 16.70
N LEU A 10 -12.86 7.93 16.40
CA LEU A 10 -14.27 8.25 16.53
C LEU A 10 -15.13 7.70 15.38
N THR A 11 -14.56 7.55 14.19
CA THR A 11 -15.29 7.11 13.00
C THR A 11 -15.22 5.59 12.78
N VAL A 12 -14.06 5.00 13.01
CA VAL A 12 -13.80 3.55 12.80
C VAL A 12 -13.86 2.76 14.11
N GLY A 13 -13.72 3.44 15.26
CA GLY A 13 -13.66 2.78 16.56
C GLY A 13 -12.36 1.98 16.72
N GLY A 14 -12.48 0.74 17.18
CA GLY A 14 -11.37 -0.21 17.27
C GLY A 14 -11.37 -1.28 16.17
N LEU A 15 -12.25 -1.19 15.18
CA LEU A 15 -12.35 -2.17 14.10
C LEU A 15 -11.29 -1.89 13.03
N LEU A 16 -10.10 -2.45 13.24
CA LEU A 16 -8.99 -2.39 12.29
C LEU A 16 -8.84 -3.73 11.58
N PRO A 17 -8.26 -3.76 10.36
CA PRO A 17 -7.88 -5.02 9.74
C PRO A 17 -6.88 -5.77 10.61
N ASP A 18 -7.05 -7.09 10.75
CA ASP A 18 -6.06 -7.95 11.41
C ASP A 18 -4.72 -7.93 10.66
N ILE A 19 -4.78 -7.79 9.33
CA ILE A 19 -3.61 -7.66 8.45
C ILE A 19 -3.89 -6.62 7.36
N THR A 20 -2.89 -5.78 7.08
CA THR A 20 -2.85 -4.84 5.95
C THR A 20 -1.54 -5.03 5.21
N PHE A 21 -1.62 -5.29 3.90
CA PHE A 21 -0.45 -5.41 3.04
C PHE A 21 -0.13 -4.07 2.39
N VAL A 22 1.08 -3.57 2.59
CA VAL A 22 1.63 -2.41 1.90
C VAL A 22 2.51 -2.92 0.77
N LEU A 23 1.97 -2.87 -0.46
CA LEU A 23 2.70 -3.23 -1.67
C LEU A 23 3.64 -2.08 -2.04
N ASP A 24 4.90 -2.13 -1.58
CA ASP A 24 5.88 -1.09 -1.82
C ASP A 24 6.51 -1.24 -3.21
N ILE A 25 6.49 -0.18 -3.99
CA ILE A 25 7.12 -0.10 -5.31
C ILE A 25 7.56 1.34 -5.55
N PRO A 26 8.71 1.58 -6.23
CA PRO A 26 9.06 2.92 -6.69
C PRO A 26 7.92 3.56 -7.49
N ALA A 27 7.67 4.86 -7.27
CA ALA A 27 6.52 5.53 -7.86
C ALA A 27 6.59 5.55 -9.40
N GLU A 28 7.80 5.70 -9.95
CA GLU A 28 8.04 5.69 -11.39
C GLU A 28 7.60 4.36 -12.02
N GLU A 29 8.00 3.23 -11.42
CA GLU A 29 7.64 1.90 -11.90
C GLU A 29 6.13 1.65 -11.73
N GLY A 30 5.55 2.07 -10.61
CA GLY A 30 4.10 1.97 -10.38
C GLY A 30 3.28 2.74 -11.43
N LEU A 31 3.70 3.97 -11.76
CA LEU A 31 3.08 4.79 -12.80
C LEU A 31 3.25 4.18 -14.20
N GLN A 32 4.41 3.61 -14.49
CA GLN A 32 4.64 2.89 -15.75
C GLN A 32 3.65 1.72 -15.90
N ARG A 33 3.55 0.85 -14.88
CA ARG A 33 2.62 -0.29 -14.89
C ARG A 33 1.15 0.17 -15.01
N ALA A 34 0.79 1.29 -14.38
CA ALA A 34 -0.56 1.87 -14.50
C ALA A 34 -0.85 2.40 -15.92
N ALA A 35 0.12 3.07 -16.54
CA ALA A 35 0.01 3.55 -17.92
C ALA A 35 -0.13 2.40 -18.92
N GLU A 36 0.67 1.34 -18.78
CA GLU A 36 0.59 0.11 -19.58
C GLU A 36 -0.80 -0.52 -19.48
N ARG A 37 -1.33 -0.69 -18.26
CA ARG A 37 -2.68 -1.23 -18.01
C ARG A 37 -3.77 -0.39 -18.66
N ARG A 38 -3.62 0.92 -18.68
CA ARG A 38 -4.61 1.84 -19.27
C ARG A 38 -4.62 1.81 -20.80
N GLY A 39 -3.55 1.39 -21.46
CA GLY A 39 -3.54 1.20 -22.92
C GLY A 39 -3.83 2.46 -23.75
N GLY A 40 -3.41 3.64 -23.27
CA GLY A 40 -3.56 4.91 -24.01
C GLY A 40 -4.79 5.76 -23.67
N GLY A 41 -5.63 5.35 -22.73
CA GLY A 41 -6.66 6.22 -22.15
C GLY A 41 -6.09 7.40 -21.36
N THR A 42 -6.94 8.37 -21.02
CA THR A 42 -6.57 9.53 -20.19
C THR A 42 -6.26 9.10 -18.76
N PRO A 43 -5.14 9.57 -18.16
CA PRO A 43 -4.86 9.37 -16.75
C PRO A 43 -5.99 9.91 -15.86
N ASP A 44 -6.29 9.19 -14.78
CA ASP A 44 -7.19 9.71 -13.77
C ASP A 44 -6.53 10.84 -12.95
N ARG A 45 -7.31 11.48 -12.07
CA ARG A 45 -6.85 12.61 -11.26
C ARG A 45 -5.64 12.27 -10.37
N PHE A 46 -5.51 11.02 -9.94
CA PHE A 46 -4.43 10.60 -9.05
C PHE A 46 -3.19 10.24 -9.87
N GLU A 47 -3.35 9.60 -11.01
CA GLU A 47 -2.24 9.25 -11.89
C GLU A 47 -1.66 10.46 -12.64
N SER A 48 -2.44 11.53 -12.79
CA SER A 48 -1.97 12.79 -13.36
C SER A 48 -1.17 13.66 -12.38
N GLN A 49 -0.91 13.18 -11.16
CA GLN A 49 -0.15 13.93 -10.17
C GLN A 49 1.36 13.88 -10.47
N GLU A 50 2.11 14.81 -9.88
CA GLU A 50 3.57 14.82 -10.02
C GLU A 50 4.20 13.58 -9.37
N LEU A 51 5.27 13.06 -9.98
CA LEU A 51 6.05 11.92 -9.46
C LEU A 51 6.43 12.10 -7.97
N MET A 52 6.83 13.31 -7.59
CA MET A 52 7.18 13.63 -6.20
C MET A 52 6.00 13.49 -5.23
N LEU A 53 4.76 13.71 -5.68
CA LEU A 53 3.59 13.44 -4.84
C LEU A 53 3.41 11.93 -4.64
N HIS A 54 3.59 11.13 -5.69
CA HIS A 54 3.52 9.67 -5.58
C HIS A 54 4.58 9.10 -4.64
N GLU A 55 5.83 9.59 -4.70
CA GLU A 55 6.88 9.18 -3.76
C GLU A 55 6.55 9.58 -2.31
N ARG A 56 5.95 10.77 -2.09
CA ARG A 56 5.48 11.14 -0.75
C ARG A 56 4.37 10.22 -0.25
N VAL A 57 3.44 9.84 -1.12
CA VAL A 57 2.36 8.91 -0.77
C VAL A 57 2.92 7.53 -0.46
N ARG A 58 3.82 7.02 -1.28
CA ARG A 58 4.55 5.76 -1.06
C ARG A 58 5.24 5.78 0.31
N ARG A 59 6.05 6.81 0.60
CA ARG A 59 6.75 6.90 1.89
C ARG A 59 5.78 6.96 3.07
N ALA A 60 4.66 7.67 2.94
CA ALA A 60 3.65 7.73 4.00
C ALA A 60 3.04 6.35 4.31
N PHE A 61 2.82 5.49 3.32
CA PHE A 61 2.37 4.12 3.55
C PHE A 61 3.43 3.25 4.22
N VAL A 62 4.70 3.39 3.82
CA VAL A 62 5.82 2.70 4.48
C VAL A 62 5.97 3.18 5.92
N ASP A 63 5.86 4.48 6.19
CA ASP A 63 5.88 5.04 7.55
C ASP A 63 4.76 4.45 8.41
N ILE A 64 3.55 4.27 7.87
CA ILE A 64 2.44 3.59 8.59
C ILE A 64 2.80 2.14 8.92
N ALA A 65 3.44 1.42 8.00
CA ALA A 65 3.86 0.05 8.27
C ALA A 65 4.97 -0.04 9.31
N GLU A 66 5.91 0.92 9.32
CA GLU A 66 6.94 1.07 10.35
C GLU A 66 6.33 1.46 11.72
N GLU A 67 5.28 2.30 11.75
CA GLU A 67 4.57 2.71 12.96
C GLU A 67 3.64 1.60 13.52
N GLU A 68 3.17 0.67 12.68
CA GLU A 68 2.19 -0.36 13.03
C GLU A 68 2.57 -1.79 12.57
N PRO A 69 3.76 -2.31 12.94
CA PRO A 69 4.31 -3.57 12.40
C PRO A 69 3.51 -4.82 12.78
N ASP A 70 2.69 -4.73 13.83
CA ASP A 70 1.85 -5.84 14.28
C ASP A 70 0.72 -6.15 13.28
N ARG A 71 0.20 -5.15 12.56
CA ARG A 71 -0.89 -5.33 11.57
C ARG A 71 -0.51 -5.00 10.14
N CYS A 72 0.50 -4.16 9.92
CA CYS A 72 0.92 -3.72 8.60
C CYS A 72 2.18 -4.47 8.16
N ILE A 73 2.18 -5.00 6.94
CA ILE A 73 3.27 -5.81 6.40
C ILE A 73 3.65 -5.25 5.04
N VAL A 74 4.92 -4.89 4.88
CA VAL A 74 5.47 -4.41 3.62
C VAL A 74 5.82 -5.60 2.74
N ILE A 75 5.34 -5.60 1.50
CA ILE A 75 5.68 -6.57 0.46
C ILE A 75 6.36 -5.80 -0.67
N ASP A 76 7.50 -6.29 -1.15
CA ASP A 76 8.20 -5.70 -2.29
C ASP A 76 7.46 -6.02 -3.60
N ALA A 77 6.74 -5.03 -4.11
CA ALA A 77 5.95 -5.15 -5.33
C ALA A 77 6.73 -4.82 -6.61
N SER A 78 8.03 -4.54 -6.52
CA SER A 78 8.92 -4.42 -7.70
C SER A 78 9.22 -5.78 -8.34
N GLN A 79 9.02 -6.86 -7.60
CA GLN A 79 9.18 -8.23 -8.08
C GLN A 79 8.13 -8.64 -9.12
N PRO A 80 8.34 -9.76 -9.85
CA PRO A 80 7.31 -10.33 -10.71
C PRO A 80 6.03 -10.69 -9.93
N GLU A 81 4.86 -10.53 -10.56
CA GLU A 81 3.54 -10.74 -9.94
C GLU A 81 3.42 -12.08 -9.18
N ALA A 82 3.97 -13.17 -9.74
CA ALA A 82 3.93 -14.48 -9.11
C ALA A 82 4.68 -14.52 -7.76
N MET A 83 5.81 -13.82 -7.65
CA MET A 83 6.58 -13.73 -6.40
C MET A 83 5.86 -12.87 -5.37
N VAL A 84 5.29 -11.72 -5.80
CA VAL A 84 4.48 -10.88 -4.92
C VAL A 84 3.29 -11.65 -4.36
N ALA A 85 2.64 -12.47 -5.20
CA ALA A 85 1.53 -13.32 -4.77
C ALA A 85 1.97 -14.40 -3.77
N GLU A 86 3.14 -15.00 -3.98
CA GLU A 86 3.74 -15.97 -3.06
C GLU A 86 4.06 -15.33 -1.70
N ASP A 87 4.72 -14.17 -1.68
CA ASP A 87 5.06 -13.42 -0.46
C ASP A 87 3.79 -13.09 0.36
N VAL A 88 2.73 -12.61 -0.30
CA VAL A 88 1.44 -12.35 0.36
C VAL A 88 0.85 -13.64 0.93
N TRP A 89 0.91 -14.73 0.18
CA TRP A 89 0.33 -16.01 0.59
C TRP A 89 1.06 -16.62 1.79
N GLU A 90 2.39 -16.56 1.82
CA GLU A 90 3.18 -17.02 2.96
C GLU A 90 2.79 -16.31 4.25
N VAL A 91 2.60 -14.99 4.18
CA VAL A 91 2.17 -14.18 5.32
C VAL A 91 0.76 -14.56 5.79
N VAL A 92 -0.16 -14.77 4.85
CA VAL A 92 -1.52 -15.25 5.17
C VAL A 92 -1.46 -16.58 5.90
N LEU A 93 -0.67 -17.54 5.42
CA LEU A 93 -0.50 -18.84 6.07
C LEU A 93 0.11 -18.72 7.47
N GLN A 94 1.06 -17.81 7.67
CA GLN A 94 1.68 -17.63 8.98
C GLN A 94 0.76 -16.98 10.01
N ARG A 95 -0.13 -16.06 9.59
CA ARG A 95 -0.89 -15.22 10.51
C ARG A 95 -2.38 -15.55 10.62
N LEU A 96 -2.97 -16.16 9.59
CA LEU A 96 -4.42 -16.42 9.50
C LEU A 96 -4.77 -17.92 9.34
N SER A 97 -3.79 -18.82 9.41
CA SER A 97 -4.11 -20.24 9.49
C SER A 97 -4.90 -20.54 10.79
N PRO A 98 -5.91 -21.43 10.73
CA PRO A 98 -6.69 -21.84 11.90
C PRO A 98 -5.85 -22.57 12.96
#